data_AF-A0A165LWW7-F1
#
_entry.id   AF-A0A165LWW7-F1
#
_cell.length_a   1.000
_cell.length_b   1.000
_cell.length_c   1.000
_cell.angle_alpha   90.00
_cell.angle_beta   90.00
_cell.angle_gamma   90.00
#
_symmetry.space_group_name_H-M   'P 1'
#
loop_
_entity.id
_entity.type
_entity.pdbx_description
1 polymer ?
#
loop_
_entity_poly.entity_id
_entity_poly.type
_entity_poly.pdbx_seq_one_letter_code
_entity_poly.pdbx_strand_id
1 'polypeptide(L)'
;HTTYEAEAVGVILGLHLLAKEAHLDETVIAVDNTSVIKACNRTRARPGQYLLNEIHRLSSRLQQKHGREVGNYALTIQWTPGHEGIAGNESADAAAKMAALGPAATSPRRALPAILRKELPQSKSALRRAHTDSLKAKWTRIWRNALVQLRIGHAPLNQHLHRINCADTARCESCHAPSETVRHFLLHC
;
A
#
# COMPACT_ATOMS: atom_id res chain seq x y z
N HIS A 1 3.26 4.99 0.62
CA HIS A 1 1.91 5.48 0.94
C HIS A 1 0.90 4.35 0.85
N THR A 2 -0.25 4.49 1.48
CA THR A 2 -1.35 3.52 1.32
C THR A 2 -2.15 3.79 0.04
N THR A 3 -2.90 2.81 -0.46
CA THR A 3 -3.84 3.01 -1.58
C THR A 3 -4.78 4.18 -1.30
N TYR A 4 -5.32 4.27 -0.08
CA TYR A 4 -6.17 5.38 0.34
C TYR A 4 -5.51 6.77 0.18
N GLU A 5 -4.23 6.91 0.57
CA GLU A 5 -3.51 8.18 0.41
C GLU A 5 -3.24 8.52 -1.06
N ALA A 6 -2.93 7.51 -1.88
CA ALA A 6 -2.72 7.69 -3.32
C ALA A 6 -3.99 8.18 -4.01
N GLU A 7 -5.15 7.61 -3.68
CA GLU A 7 -6.46 8.04 -4.18
C GLU A 7 -6.79 9.48 -3.79
N ALA A 8 -6.55 9.84 -2.52
CA ALA A 8 -6.75 11.22 -2.07
C ALA A 8 -5.83 12.21 -2.82
N VAL A 9 -4.60 11.81 -3.15
CA VAL A 9 -3.70 12.60 -4.01
C VAL A 9 -4.27 12.76 -5.42
N GLY A 10 -4.87 11.71 -6.00
CA GLY A 10 -5.57 11.77 -7.28
C GLY A 10 -6.68 12.84 -7.28
N VAL A 11 -7.52 12.87 -6.24
CA VAL A 11 -8.57 13.89 -6.09
C VAL A 11 -7.98 15.29 -5.98
N ILE A 12 -6.90 15.48 -5.20
CA ILE A 12 -6.21 16.79 -5.08
C ILE A 12 -5.68 17.27 -6.44
N LEU A 13 -5.13 16.35 -7.25
CA LEU A 13 -4.65 16.68 -8.60
C LEU A 13 -5.81 17.07 -9.53
N GLY A 14 -6.91 16.31 -9.50
CA GLY A 14 -8.12 16.65 -10.27
C GLY A 14 -8.66 18.03 -9.92
N LEU A 15 -8.83 18.32 -8.62
CA LEU A 15 -9.27 19.65 -8.15
C LEU A 15 -8.29 20.76 -8.55
N HIS A 16 -6.99 20.47 -8.57
CA HIS A 16 -5.98 21.44 -8.98
C HIS A 16 -6.04 21.78 -10.48
N LEU A 17 -6.38 20.80 -11.32
CA LEU A 17 -6.59 21.02 -12.75
C LEU A 17 -7.87 21.83 -12.98
N LEU A 18 -8.98 21.44 -12.34
CA LEU A 18 -10.25 22.18 -12.40
C LEU A 18 -10.10 23.65 -12.00
N ALA A 19 -9.25 23.95 -11.02
CA ALA A 19 -9.02 25.33 -10.58
C ALA A 19 -8.42 26.24 -11.67
N LYS A 20 -7.81 25.66 -12.71
CA LYS A 20 -7.23 26.37 -13.86
C LYS A 20 -8.24 26.65 -14.97
N GLU A 21 -9.38 25.98 -14.96
CA GLU A 21 -10.44 26.19 -15.93
C GLU A 21 -11.11 27.56 -15.72
N ALA A 22 -11.45 28.23 -16.81
CA ALA A 22 -12.06 29.56 -16.76
C ALA A 22 -13.53 29.49 -16.31
N HIS A 23 -14.29 28.56 -16.88
CA HIS A 23 -15.73 28.41 -16.64
C HIS A 23 -16.07 26.94 -16.45
N LEU A 24 -16.82 26.65 -15.38
CA LEU A 24 -17.33 25.33 -15.07
C LEU A 24 -18.76 25.50 -14.57
N ASP A 25 -19.68 24.73 -15.14
CA ASP A 25 -21.10 24.75 -14.75
C ASP A 25 -21.36 23.64 -13.71
N GLU A 26 -21.12 22.40 -14.10
CA GLU A 26 -21.20 21.22 -13.22
C GLU A 26 -19.93 20.40 -13.37
N THR A 27 -19.46 19.80 -12.26
CA THR A 27 -18.26 18.97 -12.27
C THR A 27 -18.43 17.75 -11.39
N VAL A 28 -18.14 16.59 -11.97
CA VAL A 28 -18.13 15.31 -11.27
C VAL A 28 -16.71 14.77 -11.22
N ILE A 29 -16.21 14.51 -10.02
CA ILE A 29 -14.97 13.75 -9.79
C ILE A 29 -15.36 12.31 -9.47
N ALA A 30 -15.08 11.41 -10.41
CA ALA A 30 -15.27 9.99 -10.22
C ALA A 30 -14.06 9.38 -9.49
N VAL A 31 -14.30 8.58 -8.44
CA VAL A 31 -13.26 7.90 -7.66
C VAL A 31 -13.67 6.44 -7.46
N ASP A 32 -12.77 5.50 -7.74
CA ASP A 32 -13.07 4.07 -7.62
C ASP A 32 -12.92 3.52 -6.18
N ASN A 33 -12.22 4.26 -5.34
CA ASN A 33 -12.06 3.93 -3.94
C ASN A 33 -13.16 4.54 -3.05
N THR A 34 -14.15 3.70 -2.72
CA THR A 34 -15.24 4.07 -1.79
C THR A 34 -14.77 4.58 -0.43
N SER A 35 -13.55 4.23 0.02
CA SER A 35 -13.03 4.69 1.32
C SER A 35 -12.68 6.17 1.34
N VAL A 36 -12.23 6.73 0.20
CA VAL A 36 -11.98 8.19 0.07
C VAL A 36 -13.31 8.95 0.09
N ILE A 37 -14.31 8.47 -0.66
CA ILE A 37 -15.65 9.07 -0.71
C ILE A 37 -16.28 9.10 0.70
N LYS A 38 -16.23 7.96 1.41
CA LYS A 38 -16.71 7.87 2.80
C LYS A 38 -15.93 8.77 3.75
N ALA A 39 -14.65 9.02 3.48
CA ALA A 39 -13.81 9.85 4.32
C ALA A 39 -14.02 11.35 4.08
N CYS A 40 -14.35 11.78 2.86
CA CYS A 40 -14.78 13.14 2.56
C CYS A 40 -16.03 13.56 3.36
N ASN A 41 -16.88 12.60 3.76
CA ASN A 41 -18.05 12.86 4.59
C ASN A 41 -17.77 12.76 6.11
N ARG A 42 -16.51 12.61 6.55
CA ARG A 42 -16.14 12.40 7.96
C ARG A 42 -15.14 13.44 8.45
N THR A 43 -15.43 14.03 9.61
CA THR A 43 -14.62 15.11 10.23
C THR A 43 -13.63 14.63 11.31
N ARG A 44 -13.46 13.31 11.51
CA ARG A 44 -12.64 12.77 12.60
C ARG A 44 -11.17 12.62 12.21
N ALA A 45 -10.28 13.24 12.99
CA ALA A 45 -8.83 13.21 12.77
C ALA A 45 -8.25 11.78 12.71
N ARG A 46 -7.59 11.45 11.59
CA ARG A 46 -6.91 10.18 11.32
C ARG A 46 -5.59 10.41 10.57
N PRO A 47 -4.65 9.44 10.52
CA PRO A 47 -3.51 9.50 9.61
C PRO A 47 -3.99 9.77 8.17
N GLY A 48 -3.40 10.75 7.50
CA GLY A 48 -3.83 11.18 6.16
C GLY A 48 -4.92 12.28 6.13
N GLN A 49 -5.42 12.74 7.29
CA GLN A 49 -6.42 13.82 7.36
C GLN A 49 -5.99 15.11 6.65
N TYR A 50 -4.68 15.39 6.62
CA TYR A 50 -4.15 16.57 5.94
C TYR A 50 -4.47 16.57 4.43
N LEU A 51 -4.59 15.39 3.79
CA LEU A 51 -5.02 15.27 2.39
C LEU A 51 -6.50 15.59 2.25
N LEU A 52 -7.35 15.10 3.16
CA LEU A 52 -8.78 15.44 3.17
C LEU A 52 -9.01 16.93 3.41
N ASN A 53 -8.25 17.53 4.32
CA ASN A 53 -8.33 18.97 4.59
C ASN A 53 -7.96 19.77 3.32
N GLU A 54 -6.97 19.32 2.55
CA GLU A 54 -6.63 19.94 1.27
C GLU A 54 -7.73 19.75 0.22
N ILE A 55 -8.35 18.57 0.13
CA ILE A 55 -9.51 18.32 -0.73
C ILE A 55 -10.63 19.31 -0.39
N HIS A 56 -11.03 19.40 0.89
CA HIS A 56 -12.06 20.35 1.33
C HIS A 56 -11.68 21.80 0.99
N ARG A 57 -10.43 22.20 1.24
CA ARG A 57 -9.94 23.54 0.91
C ARG A 57 -10.04 23.85 -0.58
N LEU A 58 -9.63 22.92 -1.45
CA LEU A 58 -9.69 23.10 -2.90
C LEU A 58 -11.13 23.10 -3.41
N SER A 59 -11.99 22.21 -2.91
CA SER A 59 -13.42 22.18 -3.22
C SER A 59 -14.10 23.50 -2.86
N SER A 60 -13.87 24.04 -1.65
CA SER A 60 -14.44 25.32 -1.24
C SER A 60 -13.96 26.48 -2.12
N ARG A 61 -12.69 26.46 -2.56
CA ARG A 61 -12.16 27.48 -3.47
C ARG A 61 -12.79 27.43 -4.85
N LEU A 62 -13.00 26.23 -5.40
CA LEU A 62 -13.71 26.04 -6.66
C LEU A 62 -15.14 26.53 -6.57
N GLN A 63 -15.84 26.14 -5.49
CA GLN A 63 -17.21 26.59 -5.23
C GLN A 63 -17.31 28.12 -5.16
N GLN A 64 -16.37 28.78 -4.50
CA GLN A 64 -16.36 30.23 -4.37
C GLN A 64 -16.04 30.95 -5.69
N LYS A 65 -15.14 30.38 -6.51
CA LYS A 65 -14.76 30.93 -7.81
C LYS A 65 -15.92 30.87 -8.79
N HIS A 66 -16.43 29.66 -9.06
CA HIS A 66 -17.44 29.45 -10.11
C HIS A 66 -18.88 29.71 -9.64
N GLY A 67 -19.16 29.60 -8.34
CA GLY A 67 -20.47 29.94 -7.79
C GLY A 67 -20.85 31.42 -7.93
N ARG A 68 -19.85 32.32 -8.04
CA ARG A 68 -20.08 33.76 -8.31
C ARG A 68 -20.32 34.06 -9.78
N GLU A 69 -19.83 33.22 -10.69
CA GLU A 69 -19.88 33.44 -12.14
C GLU A 69 -21.14 32.82 -12.77
N VAL A 70 -21.51 31.60 -12.34
CA VAL A 70 -22.57 30.79 -12.98
C VAL A 70 -23.85 30.71 -12.13
N GLY A 71 -23.82 31.19 -10.89
CA GLY A 71 -24.99 31.22 -9.99
C GLY A 71 -25.41 29.87 -9.38
N ASN A 72 -24.91 28.74 -9.89
CA ASN A 72 -25.20 27.42 -9.33
C ASN A 72 -24.13 26.35 -9.69
N TYR A 73 -22.85 26.65 -9.48
CA TYR A 73 -21.80 25.63 -9.69
C TYR A 73 -21.97 24.45 -8.72
N ALA A 74 -21.95 23.23 -9.24
CA ALA A 74 -22.04 22.01 -8.45
C ALA A 74 -20.78 21.15 -8.61
N LEU A 75 -20.14 20.80 -7.50
CA LEU A 75 -19.05 19.84 -7.45
C LEU A 75 -19.49 18.58 -6.72
N THR A 76 -19.55 17.47 -7.44
CA THR A 76 -19.92 16.16 -6.89
C THR A 76 -18.74 15.21 -6.95
N ILE A 77 -18.51 14.46 -5.86
CA ILE A 77 -17.57 13.33 -5.84
C ILE A 77 -18.42 12.06 -5.85
N GLN A 78 -18.30 11.25 -6.90
CA GLN A 78 -19.10 10.05 -7.10
C GLN A 78 -18.21 8.80 -7.19
N TRP A 79 -18.76 7.66 -6.79
CA TRP A 79 -18.10 6.38 -6.97
C TRP A 79 -18.21 5.89 -8.42
N THR A 80 -17.11 5.38 -8.96
CA THR A 80 -17.06 4.66 -10.24
C THR A 80 -16.46 3.27 -10.04
N PRO A 81 -16.89 2.23 -10.75
CA PRO A 81 -16.22 0.95 -10.66
C PRO A 81 -14.83 1.02 -11.32
N GLY A 82 -13.85 0.37 -10.68
CA GLY A 82 -12.50 0.20 -11.22
C GLY A 82 -12.42 -1.01 -12.16
N HIS A 83 -11.60 -0.92 -13.20
CA HIS A 83 -11.32 -2.01 -14.16
C HIS A 83 -12.51 -2.51 -15.00
N GLU A 84 -13.53 -1.67 -15.19
CA GLU A 84 -14.72 -1.98 -16.00
C GLU A 84 -14.69 -1.35 -17.43
N GLY A 85 -13.52 -0.97 -17.96
CA GLY A 85 -13.47 -0.38 -19.33
C GLY A 85 -13.84 1.11 -19.40
N ILE A 86 -14.01 1.79 -18.25
CA ILE A 86 -14.38 3.22 -18.25
C ILE A 86 -13.15 4.04 -18.63
N ALA A 87 -13.12 4.53 -19.86
CA ALA A 87 -11.97 5.21 -20.47
C ALA A 87 -11.34 6.30 -19.57
N GLY A 88 -12.16 7.13 -18.91
CA GLY A 88 -11.67 8.17 -17.99
C GLY A 88 -10.97 7.61 -16.74
N ASN A 89 -11.53 6.55 -16.14
CA ASN A 89 -10.94 5.90 -14.97
C ASN A 89 -9.64 5.17 -15.35
N GLU A 90 -9.65 4.46 -16.48
CA GLU A 90 -8.46 3.76 -16.98
C GLU A 90 -7.32 4.72 -17.34
N SER A 91 -7.65 5.87 -17.94
CA SER A 91 -6.65 6.91 -18.22
C SER A 91 -6.07 7.49 -16.92
N ALA A 92 -6.88 7.68 -15.87
CA ALA A 92 -6.40 8.16 -14.59
C ALA A 92 -5.48 7.13 -13.89
N ASP A 93 -5.87 5.86 -13.89
CA ASP A 93 -5.07 4.76 -13.34
C ASP A 93 -3.76 4.57 -14.12
N ALA A 94 -3.79 4.65 -15.45
CA ALA A 94 -2.59 4.62 -16.29
C ALA A 94 -1.64 5.78 -15.95
N ALA A 95 -2.15 7.00 -15.80
CA ALA A 95 -1.34 8.16 -15.41
C ALA A 95 -0.73 7.99 -14.01
N ALA A 96 -1.50 7.45 -13.05
CA ALA A 96 -1.00 7.17 -11.70
C ALA A 96 0.12 6.11 -11.71
N LYS A 97 -0.03 5.03 -12.50
CA LYS A 97 0.99 4.00 -12.70
C LYS A 97 2.25 4.56 -13.35
N MET A 98 2.12 5.41 -14.36
CA MET A 98 3.26 6.09 -15.00
C MET A 98 4.02 6.96 -14.00
N ALA A 99 3.31 7.76 -13.20
CA ALA A 99 3.94 8.60 -12.18
C ALA A 99 4.68 7.78 -11.09
N ALA A 100 4.23 6.54 -10.84
CA ALA A 100 4.87 5.63 -9.89
C ALA A 100 6.22 5.06 -10.39
N LEU A 101 6.55 5.19 -11.69
CA LEU A 101 7.83 4.74 -12.25
C LEU A 101 9.02 5.59 -11.77
N GLY A 102 8.78 6.78 -11.22
CA GLY A 102 9.79 7.60 -10.55
C GLY A 102 9.78 9.09 -10.97
N PRO A 103 10.74 9.88 -10.47
CA PRO A 103 10.76 11.33 -10.64
C PRO A 103 10.87 11.81 -12.10
N ALA A 104 11.40 11.00 -13.01
CA ALA A 104 11.49 11.34 -14.43
C ALA A 104 10.13 11.22 -15.16
N ALA A 105 9.22 10.40 -14.63
CA ALA A 105 7.89 10.17 -15.19
C ALA A 105 6.78 11.00 -14.52
N THR A 106 7.15 11.86 -13.56
CA THR A 106 6.20 12.73 -12.85
C THR A 106 6.22 14.16 -13.40
N SER A 107 5.12 14.88 -13.20
CA SER A 107 5.01 16.28 -13.60
C SER A 107 6.04 17.16 -12.87
N PRO A 108 6.55 18.23 -13.50
CA PRO A 108 7.47 19.17 -12.84
C PRO A 108 6.87 19.73 -11.54
N ARG A 109 7.69 19.88 -10.48
CA ARG A 109 7.22 20.35 -9.15
C ARG A 109 6.40 21.65 -9.20
N ARG A 110 6.73 22.58 -10.11
CA ARG A 110 5.98 23.84 -10.29
C ARG A 110 4.54 23.63 -10.76
N ALA A 111 4.29 22.57 -11.53
CA ALA A 111 2.97 22.22 -12.05
C ALA A 111 2.09 21.50 -11.01
N LEU A 112 2.68 21.05 -9.90
CA LEU A 112 1.97 20.35 -8.83
C LEU A 112 1.37 21.33 -7.79
N PRO A 113 0.26 20.92 -7.13
CA PRO A 113 -0.25 21.57 -5.93
C PRO A 113 0.83 21.73 -4.87
N ALA A 114 0.79 22.82 -4.09
CA ALA A 114 1.83 23.15 -3.11
C ALA A 114 2.12 22.00 -2.13
N ILE A 115 1.08 21.27 -1.70
CA ILE A 115 1.19 20.14 -0.77
C ILE A 115 1.98 18.96 -1.36
N LEU A 116 1.97 18.80 -2.69
CA LEU A 116 2.64 17.71 -3.42
C LEU A 116 4.03 18.11 -3.95
N ARG A 117 4.48 19.34 -3.70
CA ARG A 117 5.85 19.79 -4.07
C ARG A 117 6.91 19.29 -3.09
N LYS A 118 6.48 18.89 -1.89
CA LYS A 118 7.31 18.30 -0.83
C LYS A 118 6.95 16.84 -0.67
N GLU A 119 7.86 16.08 -0.09
CA GLU A 119 7.57 14.69 0.27
C GLU A 119 6.44 14.65 1.29
N LEU A 120 5.47 13.77 1.03
CA LEU A 120 4.36 13.54 1.92
C LEU A 120 4.83 12.79 3.17
N PRO A 121 4.29 13.10 4.36
CA PRO A 121 4.62 12.37 5.58
C PRO A 121 4.46 10.86 5.40
N GLN A 122 5.42 10.09 5.94
CA GLN A 122 5.36 8.65 5.86
C GLN A 122 4.13 8.10 6.59
N SER A 123 3.44 7.17 5.93
CA SER A 123 2.24 6.55 6.47
C SER A 123 2.60 5.44 7.45
N LYS A 124 2.23 5.60 8.73
CA LYS A 124 2.45 4.60 9.78
C LYS A 124 1.89 3.22 9.39
N SER A 125 0.74 3.18 8.73
CA SER A 125 0.11 1.93 8.27
C SER A 125 0.88 1.30 7.10
N ALA A 126 1.39 2.10 6.15
CA ALA A 126 2.23 1.60 5.07
C ALA A 126 3.57 1.05 5.60
N LEU A 127 4.21 1.76 6.54
CA LEU A 127 5.44 1.30 7.19
C LEU A 127 5.24 -0.03 7.92
N ARG A 128 4.15 -0.14 8.70
CA ARG A 128 3.79 -1.40 9.38
C ARG A 128 3.58 -2.53 8.38
N ARG A 129 2.85 -2.29 7.29
CA ARG A 129 2.62 -3.29 6.23
C ARG A 129 3.94 -3.76 5.63
N ALA A 130 4.81 -2.84 5.21
CA ALA A 130 6.12 -3.18 4.65
C ALA A 130 6.98 -4.00 5.63
N HIS A 131 6.97 -3.64 6.91
CA HIS A 131 7.68 -4.39 7.94
C HIS A 131 7.09 -5.80 8.12
N THR A 132 5.77 -5.92 8.20
CA THR A 132 5.08 -7.22 8.28
C THR A 132 5.35 -8.10 7.06
N ASP A 133 5.35 -7.53 5.86
CA ASP A 133 5.61 -8.27 4.61
C ASP A 133 7.06 -8.78 4.57
N SER A 134 8.03 -7.98 5.03
CA SER A 134 9.42 -8.40 5.18
C SER A 134 9.56 -9.55 6.19
N LEU A 135 8.89 -9.46 7.34
CA LEU A 135 8.86 -10.54 8.33
C LEU A 135 8.24 -11.81 7.74
N LYS A 136 7.10 -11.70 7.06
CA LYS A 136 6.46 -12.86 6.40
C LYS A 136 7.40 -13.50 5.39
N ALA A 137 8.03 -12.73 4.51
CA ALA A 137 8.99 -13.26 3.53
C ALA A 137 10.17 -13.97 4.20
N LYS A 138 10.73 -13.37 5.26
CA LYS A 138 11.81 -13.98 6.06
C LYS A 138 11.36 -15.30 6.68
N TRP A 139 10.21 -15.33 7.35
CA TRP A 139 9.68 -16.52 7.99
C TRP A 139 9.32 -17.60 6.98
N THR A 140 8.68 -17.26 5.86
CA THR A 140 8.39 -18.21 4.78
C THR A 140 9.67 -18.89 4.29
N ARG A 141 10.78 -18.15 4.15
CA ARG A 141 12.06 -18.75 3.78
C ARG A 141 12.61 -19.70 4.86
N ILE A 142 12.57 -19.29 6.12
CA ILE A 142 13.03 -20.12 7.26
C ILE A 142 12.21 -21.41 7.33
N TRP A 143 10.89 -21.30 7.34
CA TRP A 143 9.98 -22.45 7.42
C TRP A 143 10.16 -23.41 6.24
N ARG A 144 10.28 -22.88 5.01
CA ARG A 144 10.52 -23.70 3.83
C ARG A 144 11.84 -24.48 3.96
N ASN A 145 12.92 -23.82 4.38
CA ASN A 145 14.21 -24.48 4.55
C ASN A 145 14.16 -25.56 5.63
N ALA A 146 13.52 -25.27 6.77
CA ALA A 146 13.35 -26.24 7.85
C ALA A 146 12.56 -27.48 7.37
N LEU A 147 11.47 -27.28 6.63
CA LEU A 147 10.68 -28.39 6.07
C LEU A 147 11.47 -29.23 5.07
N VAL A 148 12.25 -28.60 4.19
CA VAL A 148 13.12 -29.34 3.26
C VAL A 148 14.16 -30.15 4.01
N GLN A 149 14.85 -29.52 4.98
CA GLN A 149 15.84 -30.18 5.82
C GLN A 149 15.25 -31.38 6.58
N LEU A 150 14.08 -31.22 7.20
CA LEU A 150 13.37 -32.34 7.84
C LEU A 150 13.06 -33.45 6.84
N ARG A 151 12.54 -33.11 5.65
CA ARG A 151 12.14 -34.10 4.64
C ARG A 151 13.30 -34.92 4.10
N ILE A 152 14.47 -34.32 3.91
CA ILE A 152 15.66 -35.00 3.36
C ILE A 152 16.62 -35.53 4.44
N GLY A 153 16.27 -35.39 5.72
CA GLY A 153 17.14 -35.81 6.83
C GLY A 153 18.38 -34.94 7.03
N HIS A 154 18.32 -33.68 6.62
CA HIS A 154 19.38 -32.66 6.80
C HIS A 154 19.02 -31.63 7.89
N ALA A 155 18.01 -31.93 8.71
CA ALA A 155 17.74 -31.14 9.90
C ALA A 155 18.94 -31.23 10.86
N PRO A 156 19.24 -30.18 11.64
CA PRO A 156 20.36 -30.15 12.58
C PRO A 156 20.07 -31.01 13.83
N LEU A 157 19.80 -32.29 13.61
CA LEU A 157 19.66 -33.34 14.63
C LEU A 157 20.96 -34.14 14.70
N ASN A 158 21.23 -34.77 15.84
CA ASN A 158 22.52 -35.40 16.10
C ASN A 158 22.89 -36.48 15.08
N GLN A 159 21.93 -37.21 14.48
CA GLN A 159 22.24 -38.12 13.38
C GLN A 159 22.89 -37.39 12.18
N HIS A 160 22.30 -36.27 11.76
CA HIS A 160 22.83 -35.50 10.63
C HIS A 160 24.14 -34.83 10.99
N LEU A 161 24.20 -34.18 12.17
CA LEU A 161 25.38 -33.45 12.64
C LEU A 161 26.58 -34.39 12.81
N HIS A 162 26.39 -35.58 13.37
CA HIS A 162 27.45 -36.58 13.48
C HIS A 162 27.96 -37.03 12.11
N ARG A 163 27.05 -37.26 11.15
CA ARG A 163 27.41 -37.65 9.77
C ARG A 163 28.26 -36.60 9.05
N ILE A 164 28.08 -35.32 9.37
CA ILE A 164 28.88 -34.22 8.80
C ILE A 164 30.03 -33.78 9.70
N ASN A 165 30.37 -34.56 10.73
CA ASN A 165 31.43 -34.29 11.70
C ASN A 165 31.25 -32.99 12.51
N CYS A 166 30.01 -32.57 12.74
CA CYS A 166 29.67 -31.43 13.60
C CYS A 166 29.18 -31.84 15.00
N ALA A 167 29.03 -33.13 15.27
CA ALA A 167 28.71 -33.67 16.60
C ALA A 167 29.49 -34.97 16.87
N ASP A 168 29.89 -35.18 18.12
CA ASP A 168 30.71 -36.35 18.50
C ASP A 168 29.93 -37.68 18.42
N THR A 169 28.61 -37.63 18.60
CA THR A 169 27.75 -38.82 18.55
C THR A 169 26.42 -38.53 17.85
N ALA A 170 25.81 -39.57 17.29
CA ALA A 170 24.47 -39.47 16.68
C ALA A 170 23.31 -39.58 17.71
N ARG A 171 23.61 -39.76 19.00
CA ARG A 171 22.61 -40.09 20.03
C ARG A 171 21.70 -38.91 20.34
N CYS A 172 20.44 -39.18 20.68
CA CYS A 172 19.54 -38.13 21.17
C CYS A 172 19.93 -37.72 22.60
N GLU A 173 20.03 -36.42 22.85
CA GLU A 173 20.36 -35.91 24.19
C GLU A 173 19.19 -36.00 25.17
N SER A 174 17.94 -36.00 24.68
CA SER A 174 16.73 -36.00 25.53
C SER A 174 16.37 -37.38 26.06
N CYS A 175 16.33 -38.41 25.21
CA CYS A 175 15.90 -39.77 25.59
C CYS A 175 16.99 -40.83 25.42
N HIS A 176 18.21 -40.42 25.02
CA HIS A 176 19.38 -41.29 24.87
C HIS A 176 19.27 -42.41 23.83
N ALA A 177 18.26 -42.33 22.95
CA ALA A 177 18.13 -43.19 21.79
C ALA A 177 19.45 -43.20 20.96
N PRO A 178 19.82 -44.34 20.36
CA PRO A 178 21.12 -44.50 19.70
C PRO A 178 21.30 -43.56 18.48
N SER A 179 20.21 -43.11 17.86
CA SER A 179 20.26 -42.17 16.75
C SER A 179 19.08 -41.18 16.76
N GLU A 180 19.39 -39.89 16.79
CA GLU A 180 18.41 -38.80 16.69
C GLU A 180 18.08 -38.50 15.22
N THR A 181 17.20 -39.33 14.65
CA THR A 181 16.69 -39.15 13.29
C THR A 181 15.51 -38.17 13.25
N VAL A 182 15.15 -37.64 12.07
CA VAL A 182 13.94 -36.81 11.92
C VAL A 182 12.67 -37.56 12.36
N ARG A 183 12.55 -38.85 12.00
CA ARG A 183 11.41 -39.68 12.41
C ARG A 183 11.35 -39.82 13.92
N HIS A 184 12.50 -40.07 14.55
CA HIS A 184 12.60 -40.17 16.00
C HIS A 184 12.18 -38.86 16.67
N PHE A 185 12.79 -37.74 16.29
CA PHE A 185 12.49 -36.41 16.84
C PHE A 185 11.01 -36.03 16.72
N LEU A 186 10.36 -36.33 15.60
CA LEU A 186 8.95 -35.95 15.38
C LEU A 186 7.92 -36.91 16.00
N LEU A 187 8.22 -38.20 16.15
CA LEU A 187 7.22 -39.22 16.47
C LEU A 187 7.51 -40.06 17.72
N HIS A 188 8.76 -40.08 18.21
CA HIS A 188 9.22 -41.09 19.16
C HIS A 188 10.17 -40.58 20.26
N CYS A 189 10.53 -39.28 20.25
CA CYS A 189 11.49 -38.69 21.18
C CYS A 189 10.91 -38.47 22.58
#